data_AF-A0A968Q2F6-F1
#
_entry.id   AF-A0A968Q2F6-F1
#
_cell.length_a   1.000
_cell.length_b   1.000
_cell.length_c   1.000
_cell.angle_alpha   90.00
_cell.angle_beta   90.00
_cell.angle_gamma   90.00
#
_symmetry.space_group_name_H-M   'P 1'
#
loop_
_entity.id
_entity.type
_entity.pdbx_description
1 polymer ?
#
loop_
_entity_poly.entity_id
_entity_poly.type
_entity_poly.pdbx_seq_one_letter_code
_entity_poly.pdbx_strand_id
1 'polypeptide(L)' 'MCTKRDLERKFGIADTTVVRTLKACGLSTRKRRYTAEEVRQFEAARQLFKAGYSVSDVQRYFSLKEVSTDVSYYLQQETD' A
#
# COMPACT_ATOMS: atom_id res chain seq x y z
N MET A 1 -3.46 -9.44 -12.29
CA MET A 1 -2.86 -8.08 -12.25
C MET A 1 -3.90 -7.09 -12.72
N CYS A 2 -4.00 -5.92 -12.10
CA CYS A 2 -5.05 -4.93 -12.39
C CYS A 2 -4.43 -3.59 -12.80
N THR A 3 -5.08 -2.85 -13.70
CA THR A 3 -4.65 -1.49 -14.08
C THR A 3 -5.29 -0.44 -13.17
N LYS A 4 -4.86 0.83 -13.26
CA LYS A 4 -5.54 1.94 -12.57
C LYS A 4 -7.02 2.01 -12.95
N ARG A 5 -7.33 1.83 -14.23
CA ARG A 5 -8.70 1.87 -14.73
C ARG A 5 -9.57 0.75 -14.16
N ASP A 6 -8.97 -0.42 -13.90
CA ASP A 6 -9.65 -1.49 -13.18
C ASP A 6 -9.90 -1.13 -11.72
N LEU A 7 -8.96 -0.46 -11.05
CA LEU A 7 -9.14 0.04 -9.68
C LEU A 7 -10.26 1.09 -9.61
N GLU A 8 -10.28 2.04 -10.54
CA GLU A 8 -11.35 3.04 -10.64
C GLU A 8 -12.73 2.39 -10.78
N ARG A 9 -12.87 1.43 -11.71
CA ARG A 9 -14.12 0.70 -11.94
C ARG A 9 -14.50 -0.18 -10.75
N LYS A 10 -13.53 -0.91 -10.19
CA LYS A 10 -13.77 -1.87 -9.09
C LYS A 10 -14.23 -1.17 -7.81
N PHE A 11 -13.63 -0.03 -7.50
CA PHE A 11 -13.93 0.72 -6.28
C PHE A 11 -14.91 1.87 -6.49
N GLY A 12 -15.31 2.15 -7.74
CA GLY A 12 -16.25 3.22 -8.08
C GLY A 12 -15.74 4.62 -7.70
N ILE A 13 -14.44 4.87 -7.91
CA ILE A 13 -13.77 6.12 -7.51
C ILE A 13 -13.01 6.75 -8.67
N ALA A 14 -12.85 8.07 -8.63
CA ALA A 14 -12.10 8.82 -9.62
C ALA A 14 -10.59 8.54 -9.55
N ASP A 15 -9.88 8.65 -10.69
CA ASP A 15 -8.43 8.51 -10.80
C ASP A 15 -7.68 9.32 -9.74
N THR A 16 -8.09 10.57 -9.49
CA THR A 16 -7.46 11.42 -8.46
C THR A 16 -7.51 10.80 -7.06
N THR A 17 -8.60 10.11 -6.73
CA THR A 17 -8.76 9.38 -5.47
C THR A 17 -7.94 8.08 -5.46
N VAL A 18 -7.85 7.39 -6.60
CA VAL A 18 -6.99 6.22 -6.77
C VAL A 18 -5.53 6.61 -6.54
N VAL A 19 -5.05 7.66 -7.20
CA VAL A 19 -3.69 8.18 -7.07
C VAL A 19 -3.38 8.58 -5.62
N ARG A 20 -4.32 9.25 -4.93
CA ARG A 20 -4.16 9.63 -3.52
C ARG A 20 -4.08 8.41 -2.60
N THR A 21 -4.92 7.40 -2.82
CA THR A 21 -4.93 6.17 -2.04
C THR A 21 -3.65 5.36 -2.29
N LEU A 22 -3.19 5.26 -3.54
CA LEU A 22 -1.93 4.61 -3.89
C LEU A 22 -0.74 5.27 -3.18
N LYS A 23 -0.68 6.60 -3.16
CA LYS A 23 0.36 7.33 -2.40
C LYS A 23 0.28 7.04 -0.91
N ALA A 24 -0.92 6.97 -0.34
CA ALA A 24 -1.13 6.63 1.07
C ALA A 24 -0.66 5.20 1.40
N CYS A 25 -0.76 4.26 0.46
CA CYS A 25 -0.22 2.91 0.63
C CYS A 25 1.30 2.80 0.40
N GLY A 26 1.99 3.87 0.02
CA GLY A 26 3.39 3.80 -0.44
C GLY A 26 3.56 3.22 -1.85
N LEU A 27 2.47 3.01 -2.59
CA LEU A 27 2.50 2.39 -3.91
C LEU A 27 2.84 3.38 -5.02
N SER A 28 3.66 2.93 -5.97
CA SER A 28 4.04 3.75 -7.11
C SER A 28 2.85 4.01 -8.04
N THR A 29 2.59 5.30 -8.29
CA THR A 29 1.55 5.77 -9.22
C THR A 29 2.00 5.73 -10.67
N ARG A 30 3.28 5.45 -10.95
CA ARG A 30 3.81 5.29 -12.32
C ARG A 30 3.64 3.88 -12.87
N LYS A 31 3.32 2.90 -12.02
CA LYS A 31 3.08 1.53 -12.44
C LYS A 31 1.83 1.45 -13.32
N ARG A 32 1.95 0.72 -14.45
CA ARG A 32 0.82 0.43 -15.36
C ARG A 32 -0.07 -0.69 -14.84
N ARG A 33 0.49 -1.61 -14.05
CA ARG A 33 -0.18 -2.80 -13.53
C ARG A 33 0.17 -2.98 -12.06
N TYR A 34 -0.82 -3.40 -11.28
CA TYR A 34 -0.72 -3.69 -9.86
C TYR A 34 -0.95 -5.19 -9.61
N THR A 35 -0.20 -5.75 -8.67
CA THR A 35 -0.34 -7.15 -8.24
C THR A 35 -1.55 -7.32 -7.33
N ALA A 36 -1.97 -8.57 -7.08
CA ALA A 36 -3.09 -8.83 -6.18
C ALA A 36 -2.80 -8.34 -4.74
N GLU A 37 -1.54 -8.37 -4.30
CA GLU A 37 -1.11 -7.89 -2.99
C GLU A 37 -1.24 -6.36 -2.88
N GLU A 38 -0.78 -5.64 -3.90
CA GLU A 38 -0.93 -4.18 -3.98
C GLU A 38 -2.42 -3.78 -3.99
N VAL A 39 -3.27 -4.55 -4.67
CA VAL A 39 -4.73 -4.34 -4.66
C VAL A 39 -5.32 -4.60 -3.27
N ARG A 40 -4.84 -5.61 -2.52
CA ARG A 40 -5.27 -5.86 -1.13
C ARG A 40 -4.84 -4.73 -0.20
N GLN A 41 -3.64 -4.17 -0.37
CA GLN A 41 -3.19 -3.00 0.37
C GLN A 41 -4.07 -1.78 0.08
N PHE A 42 -4.41 -1.57 -1.20
CA PHE A 42 -5.32 -0.51 -1.62
C PHE A 42 -6.70 -0.66 -0.97
N GLU A 43 -7.24 -1.88 -0.94
CA GLU A 43 -8.53 -2.18 -0.30
C GLU A 43 -8.51 -1.88 1.21
N ALA A 44 -7.45 -2.31 1.91
CA ALA A 44 -7.28 -2.00 3.33
C ALA A 44 -7.17 -0.48 3.58
N ALA A 45 -6.45 0.26 2.74
CA ALA A 45 -6.42 1.73 2.85
C ALA A 45 -7.79 2.36 2.66
N ARG A 46 -8.61 1.86 1.73
CA ARG A 46 -9.99 2.35 1.54
C ARG A 46 -10.87 2.07 2.77
N GLN A 47 -10.68 0.95 3.46
CA GLN A 47 -11.38 0.69 4.71
C GLN A 47 -10.98 1.68 5.80
N LEU A 48 -9.69 2.01 5.92
CA LEU A 48 -9.22 3.05 6.84
C LEU A 48 -9.80 4.43 6.50
N PHE A 49 -9.85 4.81 5.23
CA PHE A 49 -10.50 6.06 4.83
C PHE A 49 -12.00 6.08 5.15
N LYS A 50 -12.71 4.94 5.01
CA LYS A 50 -14.11 4.82 5.41
C LYS A 50 -14.30 4.92 6.93
N ALA A 51 -13.32 4.47 7.71
CA ALA A 51 -13.32 4.59 9.16
C ALA A 51 -12.92 5.99 9.66
N GLY A 52 -12.60 6.93 8.76
CA GLY A 52 -12.30 8.32 9.10
C GLY A 52 -10.83 8.63 9.37
N TYR A 53 -9.91 7.67 9.11
CA TYR A 53 -8.48 7.91 9.25
C TYR A 53 -7.96 8.88 8.19
N SER A 54 -6.97 9.69 8.57
CA SER A 54 -6.34 10.64 7.65
C SER A 54 -5.36 9.92 6.72
N VAL A 55 -4.95 10.61 5.64
CA VAL A 55 -3.93 10.09 4.72
C VAL A 55 -2.62 9.79 5.45
N SER A 56 -2.24 10.61 6.42
CA SER A 56 -1.02 10.45 7.21
C SER A 56 -1.08 9.20 8.09
N ASP A 57 -2.24 8.90 8.68
CA ASP A 57 -2.43 7.69 9.50
C ASP A 57 -2.32 6.42 8.65
N VAL A 58 -2.97 6.44 7.48
CA VAL A 58 -2.89 5.36 6.50
C VAL A 58 -1.44 5.16 6.05
N GLN A 59 -0.76 6.24 5.69
CA GLN A 59 0.65 6.19 5.29
C GLN A 59 1.54 5.63 6.38
N ARG A 60 1.35 6.06 7.63
CA ARG A 60 2.09 5.51 8.77
C ARG A 60 1.85 4.01 8.95
N TYR A 61 0.60 3.57 8.82
CA TYR A 61 0.24 2.16 8.91
C TYR A 61 0.93 1.30 7.85
N PHE A 62 0.97 1.76 6.60
CA PHE A 62 1.62 1.02 5.51
C PHE A 62 3.15 1.12 5.55
N SER A 63 3.72 2.27 5.92
CA SER A 63 5.18 2.43 6.07
C SER A 63 5.76 1.59 7.20
N LEU A 64 5.03 1.37 8.30
CA LEU A 64 5.48 0.46 9.37
C LEU A 64 5.52 -1.00 8.92
N LYS A 65 4.71 -1.37 7.93
CA LYS A 65 4.60 -2.75 7.44
C LYS A 65 5.74 -3.13 6.50
N GLU A 66 6.33 -2.17 5.77
CA GLU A 66 7.50 -2.41 4.91
C GLU A 66 8.79 -2.70 5.71
N VAL A 67 8.85 -2.29 6.99
CA VAL A 67 10.04 -2.49 7.85
C VAL A 67 10.18 -3.93 8.36
N SER A 68 9.15 -4.78 8.24
CA SER A 68 9.20 -6.16 8.78
C SER A 68 9.88 -7.21 7.88
N THR A 69 10.49 -6.83 6.76
CA THR A 69 11.15 -7.78 5.84
C THR A 69 12.66 -7.65 5.73
N ASP A 70 13.33 -6.91 6.62
CA ASP A 70 14.80 -6.76 6.60
C ASP A 70 15.45 -6.86 7.99
N VAL A 71 15.06 -7.84 8.80
CA VAL A 71 15.76 -8.18 10.05
C VAL A 71 16.08 -9.68 10.10
N SER A 72 16.71 -10.20 9.05
CA SER A 72 17.18 -11.60 8.97
C SER A 72 18.70 -11.74 8.91
N TYR A 73 19.48 -10.66 8.98
CA TYR A 73 20.94 -10.71 8.68
C TYR A 73 21.90 -10.49 9.87
N TYR A 74 21.45 -10.44 11.13
CA TYR A 74 22.31 -10.04 12.26
C TYR A 74 22.45 -11.00 13.46
N LEU A 75 22.28 -12.32 13.30
CA LEU A 75 22.60 -13.27 14.39
C LEU A 75 23.35 -14.52 13.91
N GLN A 76 24.49 -14.35 13.22
CA GLN A 76 25.40 -15.47 12.90
C GLN A 76 26.90 -15.10 12.95
N GLN A 77 27.33 -14.25 13.88
CA GLN A 77 28.73 -13.81 13.93
C GLN A 77 29.25 -13.62 15.37
N GLU A 78 28.99 -14.52 16.33
CA GLU A 78 29.85 -14.63 17.51
C GLU A 78 29.98 -16.11 17.93
N THR A 79 30.99 -16.78 17.39
CA THR A 79 31.57 -18.00 17.96
C THR A 79 33.08 -17.86 17.78
N ASP A 80 33.75 -17.41 18.82
CA ASP A 80 35.18 -17.60 19.09
C ASP A 80 35.32 -18.16 20.51
#